data_AF-A0A660VFI3-F1
#
_entry.id   AF-A0A660VFI3-F1
#
_cell.length_a   1.000
_cell.length_b   1.000
_cell.length_c   1.000
_cell.angle_alpha   90.00
_cell.angle_beta   90.00
_cell.angle_gamma   90.00
#
_symmetry.space_group_name_H-M   'P 1'
#
loop_
_entity.id
_entity.type
_entity.pdbx_description
1 polymer ?
#
loop_
_entity_poly.entity_id
_entity_poly.type
_entity_poly.pdbx_seq_one_letter_code
_entity_poly.pdbx_strand_id
1 'polypeptide(L)'
;MKWTWCLALIAMAVAVGRQPESSSVPEAELRRELERGLESKDWHRVLEAVNRLLPIHPNESFLWWAKGQALVSIARESHNTKMLQEAQAAFEKVIQLDESYLDAYIGKAVVLALLGQDELARIEMKGAVARGYPVREIQSNDVLVKFLLRDPPFFLKLLEKERIFRINVKHDPFKCPIKPKRTKKDSHKVVIPFHEQCALVVMVRRAKKRLISHIEKGDWEGAMKVYEEFRKLCEKALKKVTILSLKRELMEVIADVEKRKAEILRIKKDWLSRKAEELIAKCEEMINKRELDKATKLLSTLDEFFRKFSDDESPEISQLLRRYKEAAAVVARRVAVLKEFTNKILPLLRLTGTLEEVLGEKVIRRAAFIEVAGQTEVVEVGQPVPRVPGLRLREVVKEEDLIRLVYKGENVELKLSK
;
A
#
# COMPACT_ATOMS: atom_id res chain seq x y z
N MET A 1 63.38 19.98 6.24
CA MET A 1 63.20 21.41 5.92
C MET A 1 62.56 21.52 4.54
N LYS A 2 61.39 22.19 4.47
CA LYS A 2 60.89 23.07 3.40
C LYS A 2 60.88 22.56 1.94
N TRP A 3 59.70 22.20 1.38
CA TRP A 3 58.80 23.04 0.52
C TRP A 3 59.17 22.99 -0.98
N THR A 4 58.44 22.26 -1.84
CA THR A 4 57.29 22.63 -2.72
C THR A 4 57.62 23.27 -4.09
N TRP A 5 57.21 22.56 -5.16
CA TRP A 5 56.51 22.99 -6.41
C TRP A 5 57.12 24.02 -7.39
N CYS A 6 57.22 23.65 -8.68
CA CYS A 6 56.46 24.26 -9.82
C CYS A 6 56.86 23.72 -11.22
N LEU A 7 55.84 23.15 -11.91
CA LEU A 7 55.48 23.16 -13.35
C LEU A 7 56.51 23.50 -14.45
N ALA A 8 56.61 22.65 -15.49
CA ALA A 8 56.06 22.91 -16.85
C ALA A 8 56.48 21.84 -17.90
N LEU A 9 55.52 21.48 -18.76
CA LEU A 9 55.63 20.73 -20.03
C LEU A 9 56.67 21.36 -20.99
N ILE A 10 57.35 20.61 -21.87
CA ILE A 10 56.89 20.27 -23.23
C ILE A 10 57.72 19.11 -23.85
N ALA A 11 56.98 18.11 -24.35
CA ALA A 11 57.15 17.21 -25.49
C ALA A 11 58.53 16.81 -26.06
N MET A 12 58.75 15.49 -26.20
CA MET A 12 58.93 14.83 -27.51
C MET A 12 58.88 13.30 -27.43
N ALA A 13 57.94 12.74 -28.20
CA ALA A 13 57.97 11.49 -28.95
C ALA A 13 58.31 10.16 -28.26
N VAL A 14 57.28 9.37 -27.93
CA VAL A 14 57.33 7.91 -28.08
C VAL A 14 56.17 7.47 -28.97
N ALA A 15 56.53 6.90 -30.11
CA ALA A 15 55.63 6.26 -31.05
C ALA A 15 55.07 4.97 -30.43
N VAL A 16 53.76 4.96 -30.18
CA VAL A 16 52.97 3.75 -29.95
C VAL A 16 51.88 3.74 -31.02
N GLY A 17 51.68 2.56 -31.62
CA GLY A 17 50.97 2.34 -32.87
C GLY A 17 49.61 3.04 -32.97
N ARG A 18 49.43 3.75 -34.08
CA ARG A 18 48.15 4.24 -34.56
C ARG A 18 47.21 3.05 -34.83
N GLN A 19 46.22 2.87 -33.96
CA GLN A 19 44.91 2.39 -34.42
C GLN A 19 44.19 3.56 -35.10
N PRO A 20 43.41 3.32 -36.17
CA PRO A 20 42.79 4.39 -36.94
C PRO A 20 41.82 5.19 -36.07
N GLU A 21 41.95 6.51 -36.12
CA GLU A 21 41.08 7.49 -35.50
C GLU A 21 39.63 7.28 -35.98
N SER A 22 38.80 6.63 -35.15
CA SER A 22 37.37 6.57 -35.40
C SER A 22 36.75 7.90 -34.99
N SER A 23 36.26 8.65 -35.96
CA SER A 23 35.40 9.83 -35.84
C SER A 23 34.56 9.83 -34.54
N SER A 24 34.84 10.75 -33.63
CA SER A 24 34.17 10.86 -32.32
C SER A 24 32.76 11.47 -32.48
N VAL A 25 31.87 10.75 -33.15
CA VAL A 25 30.43 11.04 -33.09
C VAL A 25 30.00 10.80 -31.64
N PRO A 26 29.41 11.80 -30.94
CA PRO A 26 28.97 11.63 -29.56
C PRO A 26 28.01 10.45 -29.44
N GLU A 27 28.11 9.65 -28.36
CA GLU A 27 27.23 8.51 -28.12
C GLU A 27 25.74 8.88 -28.23
N ALA A 28 25.37 10.07 -27.73
CA ALA A 28 24.02 10.58 -27.80
C ALA A 28 23.50 10.74 -29.25
N GLU A 29 24.38 11.06 -30.19
CA GLU A 29 24.04 11.13 -31.61
C GLU A 29 23.85 9.72 -32.19
N LEU A 30 24.72 8.76 -31.85
CA LEU A 30 24.56 7.36 -32.25
C LEU A 30 23.24 6.75 -31.75
N ARG A 31 22.82 7.06 -30.51
CA ARG A 31 21.52 6.61 -29.99
C ARG A 31 20.34 7.24 -30.76
N ARG A 32 20.42 8.53 -31.11
CA ARG A 32 19.41 9.18 -31.97
C ARG A 32 19.38 8.60 -33.38
N GLU A 33 20.51 8.16 -33.92
CA GLU A 33 20.56 7.49 -35.22
C GLU A 33 19.92 6.11 -35.17
N LEU A 34 20.20 5.34 -34.12
CA LEU A 34 19.56 4.07 -33.86
C LEU A 34 18.03 4.22 -33.77
N GLU A 35 17.54 5.16 -32.96
CA GLU A 35 16.11 5.43 -32.81
C GLU A 35 15.46 5.81 -34.15
N ARG A 36 16.05 6.76 -34.88
CA ARG A 36 15.56 7.16 -36.21
C ARG A 36 15.56 6.00 -37.20
N GLY A 37 16.59 5.15 -37.17
CA GLY A 37 16.68 3.96 -38.00
C GLY A 37 15.57 2.97 -37.70
N LEU A 38 15.26 2.73 -36.42
CA LEU A 38 14.17 1.84 -36.00
C LEU A 38 12.79 2.40 -36.39
N GLU A 39 12.55 3.70 -36.22
CA GLU A 39 11.30 4.35 -36.61
C GLU A 39 11.06 4.31 -38.12
N SER A 40 12.11 4.57 -38.90
CA SER A 40 12.05 4.56 -40.38
C SER A 40 12.20 3.15 -40.98
N LYS A 41 12.55 2.15 -40.17
CA LYS A 41 12.91 0.78 -40.58
C LYS A 41 14.10 0.73 -41.55
N ASP A 42 15.01 1.70 -41.46
CA ASP A 42 16.30 1.68 -42.18
C ASP A 42 17.29 0.76 -41.45
N TRP A 43 17.29 -0.52 -41.83
CA TRP A 43 18.08 -1.55 -41.17
C TRP A 43 19.59 -1.39 -41.36
N HIS A 44 20.03 -0.79 -42.46
CA HIS A 44 21.45 -0.49 -42.69
C HIS A 44 21.96 0.54 -41.67
N ARG A 45 21.18 1.61 -41.46
CA ARG A 45 21.48 2.62 -40.45
C ARG A 45 21.46 2.05 -39.03
N VAL A 46 20.48 1.20 -38.71
CA VAL A 46 20.41 0.50 -37.41
C VAL A 46 21.68 -0.32 -37.18
N LEU A 47 22.10 -1.11 -38.18
CA LEU A 47 23.28 -1.96 -38.06
C LEU A 47 24.56 -1.15 -37.86
N GLU A 48 24.72 -0.03 -38.58
CA GLU A 48 25.86 0.87 -38.42
C GLU A 48 25.93 1.49 -37.02
N ALA A 49 24.83 2.07 -36.54
CA ALA A 49 24.75 2.68 -35.22
C ALA A 49 25.05 1.66 -34.11
N VAL A 50 24.47 0.45 -34.21
CA VAL A 50 24.66 -0.62 -33.23
C VAL A 50 26.10 -1.14 -33.23
N ASN A 51 26.74 -1.30 -34.39
CA ASN A 51 28.14 -1.73 -34.47
C ASN A 51 29.12 -0.72 -33.84
N ARG A 52 28.74 0.57 -33.79
CA ARG A 52 29.51 1.61 -33.10
C ARG A 52 29.20 1.71 -31.61
N LEU A 53 27.97 1.38 -31.21
CA LEU A 53 27.53 1.40 -29.80
C LEU A 53 27.97 0.16 -29.01
N LEU A 54 28.00 -1.02 -29.62
CA LEU A 54 28.35 -2.28 -28.95
C LEU A 54 29.76 -2.31 -28.33
N PRO A 55 30.82 -1.73 -28.93
CA PRO A 55 32.12 -1.61 -28.28
C PRO A 55 32.10 -0.77 -27.00
N ILE A 56 31.17 0.18 -26.89
CA ILE A 56 30.98 1.06 -25.73
C ILE A 56 30.12 0.36 -24.67
N HIS A 57 29.03 -0.29 -25.10
CA HIS A 57 28.04 -0.94 -24.24
C HIS A 57 27.85 -2.43 -24.59
N PRO A 58 28.86 -3.28 -24.36
CA PRO A 58 28.87 -4.68 -24.84
C PRO A 58 27.85 -5.59 -24.14
N ASN A 59 27.30 -5.17 -23.00
CA ASN A 59 26.35 -5.96 -22.20
C ASN A 59 24.90 -5.44 -22.31
N GLU A 60 24.61 -4.49 -23.22
CA GLU A 60 23.26 -3.97 -23.42
C GLU A 60 22.45 -4.91 -24.33
N SER A 61 21.55 -5.71 -23.74
CA SER A 61 20.73 -6.70 -24.44
C SER A 61 19.93 -6.11 -25.62
N PHE A 62 19.45 -4.88 -25.49
CA PHE A 62 18.73 -4.18 -26.55
C PHE A 62 19.58 -3.94 -27.80
N LEU A 63 20.86 -3.60 -27.66
CA LEU A 63 21.75 -3.39 -28.80
C LEU A 63 22.00 -4.70 -29.56
N TRP A 64 22.19 -5.81 -28.84
CA TRP A 64 22.30 -7.13 -29.45
C TRP A 64 21.00 -7.55 -30.16
N TRP A 65 19.84 -7.26 -29.58
CA TRP A 65 18.55 -7.52 -30.22
C TRP A 65 18.38 -6.68 -31.50
N ALA A 66 18.69 -5.39 -31.44
CA ALA A 66 18.63 -4.49 -32.59
C ALA A 66 19.59 -4.93 -33.71
N LYS A 67 20.80 -5.40 -33.35
CA LYS A 67 21.75 -6.00 -34.29
C LYS A 67 21.13 -7.21 -34.99
N GLY A 68 20.56 -8.14 -34.23
CA GLY A 68 19.92 -9.34 -34.76
C GLY A 68 18.77 -9.00 -35.71
N GLN A 69 17.91 -8.07 -35.33
CA GLN A 69 16.77 -7.64 -36.15
C GLN A 69 17.20 -6.97 -37.47
N ALA A 70 18.23 -6.12 -37.42
CA ALA A 70 18.78 -5.47 -38.60
C ALA A 70 19.43 -6.49 -39.55
N LEU A 71 20.23 -7.41 -39.00
CA LEU A 71 20.87 -8.48 -39.78
C LEU A 71 19.85 -9.40 -40.44
N VAL A 72 18.78 -9.80 -39.75
CA VAL A 72 17.69 -10.59 -40.35
C VAL A 72 17.07 -9.84 -41.53
N SER A 73 16.75 -8.56 -41.33
CA SER A 73 16.04 -7.79 -42.34
C SER A 73 16.88 -7.57 -43.60
N ILE A 74 18.17 -7.22 -43.44
CA ILE A 74 19.11 -7.08 -44.56
C ILE A 74 19.40 -8.44 -45.23
N ALA A 75 19.52 -9.51 -44.43
CA ALA A 75 19.79 -10.85 -44.96
C ALA A 75 18.61 -11.41 -45.77
N ARG A 76 17.37 -11.04 -45.42
CA ARG A 76 16.18 -11.41 -46.19
C ARG A 76 16.17 -10.78 -47.58
N GLU A 77 16.64 -9.54 -47.71
CA GLU A 77 16.73 -8.83 -48.99
C GLU A 77 17.89 -9.34 -49.85
N SER A 78 19.02 -9.66 -49.21
CA SER A 78 20.26 -10.08 -49.90
C SER A 78 20.45 -11.60 -50.00
N HIS A 79 19.56 -12.40 -49.42
CA HIS A 79 19.69 -13.86 -49.27
C HIS A 79 21.02 -14.32 -48.65
N ASN A 80 21.58 -13.53 -47.74
CA ASN A 80 22.89 -13.80 -47.15
C ASN A 80 22.79 -14.71 -45.91
N THR A 81 23.12 -15.99 -46.09
CA THR A 81 23.09 -16.99 -45.01
C THR A 81 24.11 -16.73 -43.89
N LYS A 82 25.23 -16.08 -44.20
CA LYS A 82 26.24 -15.71 -43.18
C LYS A 82 25.71 -14.63 -42.23
N MET A 83 24.97 -13.66 -42.76
CA MET A 83 24.31 -12.64 -41.93
C MET A 83 23.22 -13.24 -41.05
N LEU A 84 22.50 -14.25 -41.53
CA LEU A 84 21.55 -14.99 -40.69
C LEU A 84 22.26 -15.72 -39.54
N GLN A 85 23.43 -16.34 -39.78
CA GLN A 85 24.21 -16.96 -38.71
C GLN A 85 24.71 -15.92 -37.68
N GLU A 86 25.13 -14.73 -38.13
CA GLU A 86 25.48 -13.63 -37.22
C GLU A 86 24.27 -13.12 -36.43
N ALA A 87 23.10 -13.04 -37.06
CA ALA A 87 21.85 -12.67 -36.38
C ALA A 87 21.47 -13.70 -35.31
N GLN A 88 21.64 -14.99 -35.59
CA GLN A 88 21.44 -16.06 -34.61
C GLN A 88 22.34 -15.86 -33.38
N ALA A 89 23.64 -15.60 -33.61
CA ALA A 89 24.59 -15.36 -32.52
C ALA A 89 24.24 -14.09 -31.71
N ALA A 90 23.74 -13.04 -32.38
CA ALA A 90 23.26 -11.84 -31.71
C ALA A 90 22.06 -12.14 -30.79
N PHE A 91 21.05 -12.90 -31.25
CA PHE A 91 19.92 -13.30 -30.40
C PHE A 91 20.33 -14.24 -29.26
N GLU A 92 21.26 -15.17 -29.51
CA GLU A 92 21.85 -16.02 -28.46
C GLU A 92 22.50 -15.17 -27.37
N LYS A 93 23.19 -14.09 -27.77
CA LYS A 93 23.81 -13.15 -26.83
C LYS A 93 22.78 -12.39 -26.02
N VAL A 94 21.65 -12.00 -26.61
CA VAL A 94 20.52 -11.39 -25.88
C VAL A 94 20.01 -12.36 -24.81
N ILE A 95 19.78 -13.63 -25.16
CA ILE A 95 19.29 -14.65 -24.24
C ILE A 95 20.28 -14.90 -23.09
N GLN A 96 21.58 -14.90 -23.37
CA GLN A 96 22.62 -15.02 -22.35
C GLN A 96 22.68 -13.82 -21.38
N LEU A 97 22.38 -12.61 -21.88
CA LEU A 97 22.40 -11.40 -21.07
C LEU A 97 21.09 -11.19 -20.29
N ASP A 98 19.95 -11.54 -20.91
CA ASP A 98 18.61 -11.40 -20.35
C ASP A 98 17.69 -12.53 -20.86
N GLU A 99 17.56 -13.58 -20.05
CA GLU A 99 16.69 -14.72 -20.35
C GLU A 99 15.20 -14.34 -20.40
N SER A 100 14.82 -13.18 -19.85
CA SER A 100 13.44 -12.68 -19.85
C SER A 100 13.07 -11.90 -21.12
N TYR A 101 14.05 -11.61 -22.00
CA TYR A 101 13.85 -10.93 -23.27
C TYR A 101 13.26 -11.90 -24.31
N LEU A 102 11.96 -12.17 -24.19
CA LEU A 102 11.29 -13.23 -24.96
C LEU A 102 11.33 -13.01 -26.49
N ASP A 103 11.39 -11.76 -26.97
CA ASP A 103 11.51 -11.47 -28.40
C ASP A 103 12.81 -12.02 -29.02
N ALA A 104 13.86 -12.24 -28.24
CA ALA A 104 15.09 -12.84 -28.73
C ALA A 104 14.91 -14.31 -29.13
N TYR A 105 14.10 -15.08 -28.39
CA TYR A 105 13.77 -16.46 -28.75
C TYR A 105 12.96 -16.52 -30.06
N ILE A 106 12.07 -15.55 -30.27
CA ILE A 106 11.30 -15.44 -31.51
C ILE A 106 12.18 -14.98 -32.66
N GLY A 107 13.06 -14.00 -32.45
CA GLY A 107 14.07 -13.59 -33.42
C GLY A 107 14.96 -14.76 -33.86
N LYS A 108 15.41 -15.58 -32.90
CA LYS A 108 16.15 -16.82 -33.16
C LYS A 108 15.31 -17.83 -33.95
N ALA A 109 14.04 -18.03 -33.60
CA ALA A 109 13.15 -18.91 -34.34
C ALA A 109 12.94 -18.46 -35.80
N VAL A 110 12.82 -17.14 -36.04
CA VAL A 110 12.74 -16.56 -37.40
C VAL A 110 14.01 -16.87 -38.19
N VAL A 111 15.19 -16.64 -37.59
CA VAL A 111 16.48 -16.94 -38.24
C VAL A 111 16.58 -18.42 -38.62
N LEU A 112 16.26 -19.32 -37.69
CA LEU A 112 16.28 -20.76 -37.91
C LEU A 112 15.32 -21.17 -39.05
N ALA A 113 14.13 -20.56 -39.10
CA ALA A 113 13.16 -20.81 -40.17
C ALA A 113 13.63 -20.31 -41.55
N LEU A 114 14.37 -19.19 -41.60
CA LEU A 114 14.98 -18.67 -42.83
C LEU A 114 16.17 -19.52 -43.29
N LEU A 115 16.89 -20.15 -42.35
CA LEU A 115 17.96 -21.11 -42.62
C LEU A 115 17.44 -22.53 -42.97
N GLY A 116 16.12 -22.74 -42.98
CA GLY A 116 15.50 -24.04 -43.26
C GLY A 116 15.53 -25.04 -42.11
N GLN A 117 15.95 -24.60 -40.91
CA GLN A 117 16.01 -25.42 -39.70
C GLN A 117 14.67 -25.40 -38.95
N ASP A 118 13.64 -25.89 -39.64
CA ASP A 118 12.23 -25.80 -39.24
C ASP A 118 11.93 -26.49 -37.90
N GLU A 119 12.60 -27.59 -37.57
CA GLU A 119 12.42 -28.30 -36.29
C GLU A 119 12.93 -27.47 -35.10
N LEU A 120 14.11 -26.86 -35.24
CA LEU A 120 14.71 -26.01 -34.21
C LEU A 120 13.89 -24.74 -34.00
N ALA A 121 13.38 -24.14 -35.08
CA ALA A 121 12.47 -22.99 -34.99
C ALA A 121 11.22 -23.32 -34.15
N ARG A 122 10.62 -24.51 -34.34
CA ARG A 122 9.47 -24.97 -33.56
C ARG A 122 9.78 -25.18 -32.08
N ILE A 123 11.00 -25.63 -31.75
CA ILE A 123 11.45 -25.80 -30.36
C ILE A 123 11.57 -24.44 -29.68
N GLU A 124 12.22 -23.47 -30.34
CA GLU A 124 12.39 -22.12 -29.80
C GLU A 124 11.04 -21.41 -29.61
N MET A 125 10.12 -21.52 -30.57
CA MET A 125 8.74 -21.02 -30.44
C MET A 125 8.02 -21.61 -29.22
N LYS A 126 8.08 -22.94 -29.04
CA LYS A 126 7.49 -23.61 -27.87
C LYS A 126 8.14 -23.17 -26.57
N GLY A 127 9.45 -22.91 -26.58
CA GLY A 127 10.21 -22.43 -25.43
C GLY A 127 9.83 -21.00 -25.03
N ALA A 128 9.64 -20.11 -26.01
CA ALA A 128 9.21 -18.74 -25.80
C ALA A 128 7.79 -18.68 -25.22
N VAL A 129 6.85 -19.43 -25.80
CA VAL A 129 5.45 -19.48 -25.32
C VAL A 129 5.35 -20.03 -23.90
N ALA A 130 6.13 -21.07 -23.57
CA ALA A 130 6.19 -21.61 -22.21
C ALA A 130 6.68 -20.60 -21.17
N ARG A 131 7.50 -19.62 -21.59
CA ARG A 131 7.99 -18.50 -20.77
C ARG A 131 7.04 -17.31 -20.73
N GLY A 132 5.92 -17.36 -21.46
CA GLY A 132 4.89 -16.31 -21.46
C GLY A 132 4.82 -15.49 -22.74
N TYR A 133 5.52 -15.87 -23.82
CA TYR A 133 5.39 -15.18 -25.10
C TYR A 133 3.99 -15.42 -25.69
N PRO A 134 3.25 -14.37 -26.08
CA PRO A 134 1.92 -14.52 -26.63
C PRO A 134 1.94 -15.16 -28.03
N VAL A 135 1.14 -16.22 -28.22
CA VAL A 135 1.02 -16.93 -29.52
C VAL A 135 0.48 -15.99 -30.59
N ARG A 136 -0.34 -15.00 -30.22
CA ARG A 136 -0.86 -13.97 -31.14
C ARG A 136 0.24 -13.22 -31.88
N GLU A 137 1.35 -12.89 -31.21
CA GLU A 137 2.46 -12.18 -31.84
C GLU A 137 3.19 -13.08 -32.85
N ILE A 138 3.22 -14.40 -32.60
CA ILE A 138 3.74 -15.37 -33.56
C ILE A 138 2.83 -15.51 -34.78
N GLN A 139 1.51 -15.40 -34.61
CA GLN A 139 0.55 -15.41 -35.72
C GLN A 139 0.74 -14.21 -36.65
N SER A 140 1.13 -13.05 -36.10
CA SER A 140 1.40 -11.83 -36.85
C SER A 140 2.75 -11.86 -37.59
N ASN A 141 3.63 -12.79 -37.26
CA ASN A 141 4.95 -12.90 -37.88
C ASN A 141 4.86 -13.61 -39.23
N ASP A 142 5.30 -12.93 -40.28
CA ASP A 142 5.22 -13.37 -41.67
C ASP A 142 6.04 -14.63 -41.97
N VAL A 143 7.16 -14.83 -41.28
CA VAL A 143 8.03 -16.00 -41.45
C VAL A 143 7.48 -17.21 -40.69
N LEU A 144 7.01 -17.00 -39.46
CA LEU A 144 6.61 -18.10 -38.56
C LEU A 144 5.18 -18.58 -38.79
N VAL A 145 4.29 -17.75 -39.35
CA VAL A 145 2.88 -18.13 -39.62
C VAL A 145 2.78 -19.38 -40.49
N LYS A 146 3.78 -19.67 -41.35
CA LYS A 146 3.84 -20.89 -42.18
C LYS A 146 3.74 -22.17 -41.33
N PHE A 147 4.33 -22.18 -40.14
CA PHE A 147 4.31 -23.34 -39.24
C PHE A 147 2.94 -23.57 -38.62
N LEU A 148 2.19 -22.49 -38.38
CA LEU A 148 0.87 -22.56 -37.77
C LEU A 148 -0.18 -23.02 -38.77
N LEU A 149 -0.08 -22.56 -40.02
CA LEU A 149 -1.02 -22.91 -41.08
C LEU A 149 -0.80 -24.31 -41.65
N ARG A 150 0.47 -24.73 -41.84
CA ARG A 150 0.80 -26.03 -42.43
C ARG A 150 0.68 -27.19 -41.44
N ASP A 151 0.75 -26.92 -40.14
CA ASP A 151 0.68 -27.93 -39.08
C ASP A 151 -0.25 -27.45 -37.94
N PRO A 152 -1.58 -27.61 -38.13
CA PRO A 152 -2.57 -27.28 -37.11
C PRO A 152 -2.34 -27.99 -35.76
N PRO A 153 -1.93 -29.28 -35.71
CA PRO A 153 -1.56 -29.93 -34.46
C PRO A 153 -0.45 -29.21 -33.67
N PHE A 154 0.56 -28.69 -34.35
CA PHE A 154 1.60 -27.90 -33.69
C PHE A 154 1.07 -26.56 -33.14
N PHE A 155 0.19 -25.90 -33.88
CA PHE A 155 -0.45 -24.66 -33.42
C PHE A 155 -1.30 -24.89 -32.15
N LEU A 156 -2.09 -25.97 -32.11
CA LEU A 156 -2.86 -26.34 -30.91
C LEU A 156 -1.94 -26.58 -29.70
N LYS A 157 -0.82 -27.29 -29.88
CA LYS A 157 0.18 -27.50 -28.82
C LYS A 157 0.81 -26.19 -28.33
N LEU A 158 0.93 -25.16 -29.19
CA LEU A 158 1.39 -23.84 -28.76
C LEU A 158 0.35 -23.14 -27.90
N LEU A 159 -0.92 -23.14 -28.33
CA LEU A 159 -2.03 -22.57 -27.55
C LEU A 159 -2.23 -23.25 -26.19
N GLU A 160 -2.04 -24.57 -26.12
CA GLU A 160 -2.06 -25.33 -24.86
C GLU A 160 -0.94 -24.90 -23.90
N LYS A 161 0.23 -24.56 -24.44
CA LYS A 161 1.38 -24.09 -23.64
C LYS A 161 1.23 -22.62 -23.21
N GLU A 162 0.55 -21.81 -24.01
CA GLU A 162 0.20 -20.45 -23.63
C GLU A 162 -0.75 -20.52 -22.42
N ARG A 163 -0.35 -19.95 -21.27
CA ARG A 163 -1.03 -20.08 -19.96
C ARG A 163 -2.41 -19.38 -19.90
N ILE A 164 -3.27 -19.55 -20.90
CA ILE A 164 -4.50 -18.76 -21.09
C ILE A 164 -5.75 -19.44 -20.51
N PHE A 165 -5.77 -20.74 -20.28
CA PHE A 165 -6.94 -21.39 -19.67
C PHE A 165 -6.92 -21.48 -18.14
N ARG A 166 -6.47 -20.42 -17.45
CA ARG A 166 -7.08 -20.14 -16.15
C ARG A 166 -8.34 -19.33 -16.44
N ILE A 167 -9.47 -20.03 -16.63
CA ILE A 167 -10.80 -19.42 -16.65
C ILE A 167 -10.92 -18.60 -15.38
N ASN A 168 -10.76 -17.28 -15.49
CA ASN A 168 -10.99 -16.39 -14.39
C ASN A 168 -12.50 -16.18 -14.32
N VAL A 169 -13.17 -17.02 -13.53
CA VAL A 169 -14.63 -17.11 -13.36
C VAL A 169 -15.28 -15.77 -12.95
N LYS A 170 -14.47 -14.72 -12.68
CA LYS A 170 -14.93 -13.37 -12.37
C LYS A 170 -15.57 -12.60 -13.54
N HIS A 171 -15.46 -13.03 -14.79
CA HIS A 171 -16.13 -12.36 -15.91
C HIS A 171 -17.06 -13.29 -16.68
N ASP A 172 -18.33 -12.88 -16.73
CA ASP A 172 -19.41 -13.54 -17.47
C ASP A 172 -19.10 -13.55 -18.97
N PRO A 173 -19.02 -14.74 -19.61
CA PRO A 173 -18.73 -14.89 -21.03
C PRO A 173 -19.83 -14.35 -21.96
N PHE A 174 -21.02 -14.02 -21.44
CA PHE A 174 -22.12 -13.44 -22.20
C PHE A 174 -22.19 -11.91 -22.14
N LYS A 175 -21.22 -11.24 -21.50
CA LYS A 175 -21.07 -9.80 -21.65
C LYS A 175 -20.62 -9.48 -23.08
N CYS A 176 -21.47 -8.75 -23.82
CA CYS A 176 -21.20 -8.32 -25.19
C CYS A 176 -19.77 -7.75 -25.32
N PRO A 177 -18.88 -8.38 -26.12
CA PRO A 177 -17.49 -7.96 -26.26
C PRO A 177 -17.37 -6.61 -26.97
N ILE A 178 -18.39 -6.25 -27.76
CA ILE A 178 -18.56 -4.94 -28.35
C ILE A 178 -19.22 -4.04 -27.30
N LYS A 179 -18.40 -3.42 -26.47
CA LYS A 179 -18.83 -2.15 -25.87
C LYS A 179 -19.09 -1.20 -27.05
N PRO A 180 -20.16 -0.39 -27.05
CA PRO A 180 -20.29 0.67 -28.05
C PRO A 180 -18.94 1.37 -28.10
N LYS A 181 -18.44 1.70 -29.30
CA LYS A 181 -17.25 2.56 -29.44
C LYS A 181 -17.55 3.76 -28.54
N ARG A 182 -17.01 3.76 -27.33
CA ARG A 182 -16.55 4.99 -26.73
C ARG A 182 -15.63 5.46 -27.81
N THR A 183 -16.02 6.51 -28.50
CA THR A 183 -15.06 7.30 -29.23
C THR A 183 -13.84 7.29 -28.32
N LYS A 184 -12.71 6.80 -28.82
CA LYS A 184 -11.49 7.40 -28.36
C LYS A 184 -11.80 8.87 -28.64
N LYS A 185 -12.25 9.61 -27.61
CA LYS A 185 -11.73 10.94 -27.43
C LYS A 185 -10.27 10.65 -27.64
N ASP A 186 -9.77 11.03 -28.80
CA ASP A 186 -8.36 11.29 -28.91
C ASP A 186 -8.02 11.91 -27.56
N SER A 187 -7.11 11.31 -26.81
CA SER A 187 -6.49 12.08 -25.77
C SER A 187 -5.61 13.12 -26.48
N HIS A 188 -6.22 14.00 -27.27
CA HIS A 188 -6.09 15.41 -27.00
C HIS A 188 -6.14 15.45 -25.47
N LYS A 189 -4.97 15.59 -24.82
CA LYS A 189 -4.93 16.06 -23.43
C LYS A 189 -6.04 17.09 -23.40
N VAL A 190 -7.13 16.86 -22.66
CA VAL A 190 -8.25 17.80 -22.68
C VAL A 190 -7.60 19.07 -22.15
N VAL A 191 -7.19 19.96 -23.06
CA VAL A 191 -6.55 21.21 -22.73
C VAL A 191 -7.71 22.03 -22.29
N ILE A 192 -8.00 21.87 -21.01
CA ILE A 192 -9.03 22.60 -20.32
C ILE A 192 -8.76 24.08 -20.60
N PRO A 193 -9.78 24.86 -20.99
CA PRO A 193 -9.60 26.28 -21.27
C PRO A 193 -8.88 27.00 -20.14
N PHE A 194 -8.10 28.04 -20.47
CA PHE A 194 -7.30 28.81 -19.51
C PHE A 194 -8.09 29.19 -18.24
N HIS A 195 -9.32 29.69 -18.41
CA HIS A 195 -10.17 30.12 -17.30
C HIS A 195 -10.55 28.97 -16.34
N GLU A 196 -10.77 27.76 -16.85
CA GLU A 196 -11.06 26.58 -16.03
C GLU A 196 -9.80 26.09 -15.29
N GLN A 197 -8.60 26.20 -15.89
CA GLN A 197 -7.35 25.91 -15.19
C GLN A 197 -7.11 26.92 -14.05
N CYS A 198 -7.33 28.21 -14.30
CA CYS A 198 -7.26 29.26 -13.29
C CYS A 198 -8.28 29.03 -12.16
N ALA A 199 -9.51 28.63 -12.49
CA ALA A 199 -10.53 28.34 -11.49
C ALA A 199 -10.11 27.21 -10.53
N LEU A 200 -9.46 26.15 -11.04
CA LEU A 200 -8.94 25.07 -10.20
C LEU A 200 -7.89 25.57 -9.20
N VAL A 201 -6.94 26.39 -9.64
CA VAL A 201 -5.91 26.94 -8.75
C VAL A 201 -6.52 27.88 -7.71
N VAL A 202 -7.50 28.70 -8.09
CA VAL A 202 -8.26 29.54 -7.16
C VAL A 202 -9.03 28.70 -6.13
N MET A 203 -9.65 27.59 -6.53
CA MET A 203 -10.31 26.66 -5.60
C MET A 203 -9.34 26.07 -4.60
N VAL A 204 -8.15 25.66 -5.04
CA VAL A 204 -7.09 25.13 -4.15
C VAL A 204 -6.62 26.20 -3.17
N ARG A 205 -6.41 27.44 -3.62
CA ARG A 205 -6.09 28.59 -2.74
C ARG A 205 -7.18 28.87 -1.70
N ARG A 206 -8.45 28.85 -2.11
CA ARG A 206 -9.60 29.02 -1.20
C ARG A 206 -9.66 27.89 -0.19
N ALA A 207 -9.43 26.65 -0.61
CA ALA A 207 -9.37 25.49 0.28
C ALA A 207 -8.24 25.62 1.31
N LYS A 208 -7.04 26.08 0.91
CA LYS A 208 -5.94 26.41 1.84
C LYS A 208 -6.38 27.47 2.87
N LYS A 209 -7.02 28.56 2.44
CA LYS A 209 -7.49 29.61 3.38
C LYS A 209 -8.54 29.08 4.36
N ARG A 210 -9.50 28.27 3.88
CA ARG A 210 -10.49 27.61 4.75
C ARG A 210 -9.81 26.70 5.76
N LEU A 211 -8.85 25.89 5.32
CA LEU A 211 -8.08 25.00 6.19
C LEU A 211 -7.37 25.79 7.29
N ILE A 212 -6.67 26.87 6.94
CA ILE A 212 -6.00 27.74 7.90
C ILE A 212 -7.00 28.35 8.89
N SER A 213 -8.16 28.82 8.41
CA SER A 213 -9.20 29.38 9.30
C SER A 213 -9.77 28.35 10.28
N HIS A 214 -10.01 27.11 9.86
CA HIS A 214 -10.44 26.05 10.78
C HIS A 214 -9.35 25.70 11.81
N ILE A 215 -8.08 25.73 11.39
CA ILE A 215 -6.94 25.54 12.29
C ILE A 215 -6.87 26.66 13.33
N GLU A 216 -7.01 27.92 12.91
CA GLU A 216 -6.99 29.09 13.81
C GLU A 216 -8.18 29.11 14.77
N LYS A 217 -9.36 28.64 14.32
CA LYS A 217 -10.56 28.49 15.18
C LYS A 217 -10.48 27.29 16.12
N GLY A 218 -9.53 26.37 15.92
CA GLY A 218 -9.46 25.10 16.64
C GLY A 218 -10.60 24.12 16.30
N ASP A 219 -11.27 24.29 15.15
CA ASP A 219 -12.32 23.39 14.66
C ASP A 219 -11.70 22.27 13.81
N TRP A 220 -11.33 21.19 14.48
CA TRP A 220 -10.51 20.12 13.90
C TRP A 220 -11.27 19.16 13.00
N GLU A 221 -12.55 18.87 13.28
CA GLU A 221 -13.38 18.06 12.39
C GLU A 221 -13.61 18.78 11.05
N GLY A 222 -13.85 20.09 11.12
CA GLY A 222 -13.89 20.94 9.94
C GLY A 222 -12.54 20.96 9.20
N ALA A 223 -11.43 21.15 9.92
CA ALA A 223 -10.10 21.18 9.34
C ALA A 223 -9.75 19.88 8.59
N MET A 224 -10.06 18.70 9.16
CA MET A 224 -9.76 17.41 8.53
C MET A 224 -10.58 17.18 7.27
N LYS A 225 -11.88 17.50 7.30
CA LYS A 225 -12.74 17.43 6.11
C LYS A 225 -12.22 18.35 5.00
N VAL A 226 -11.88 19.59 5.34
CA VAL A 226 -11.34 20.56 4.39
C VAL A 226 -9.97 20.13 3.86
N TYR A 227 -9.14 19.47 4.67
CA TYR A 227 -7.86 18.91 4.23
C TYR A 227 -8.04 17.77 3.22
N GLU A 228 -9.00 16.87 3.45
CA GLU A 228 -9.29 15.79 2.50
C GLU A 228 -9.89 16.32 1.18
N GLU A 229 -10.77 17.32 1.26
CA GLU A 229 -11.24 18.07 0.09
C GLU A 229 -10.07 18.72 -0.66
N PHE A 230 -9.17 19.39 0.07
CA PHE A 230 -7.98 20.03 -0.49
C PHE A 230 -7.11 19.02 -1.23
N ARG A 231 -6.85 17.84 -0.65
CA ARG A 231 -6.08 16.77 -1.29
C ARG A 231 -6.71 16.32 -2.60
N LYS A 232 -8.02 16.01 -2.59
CA LYS A 232 -8.77 15.61 -3.80
C LYS A 232 -8.74 16.70 -4.87
N LEU A 233 -8.86 17.97 -4.47
CA LEU A 233 -8.74 19.12 -5.38
C LEU A 233 -7.33 19.24 -5.98
N CYS A 234 -6.28 19.03 -5.19
CA CYS A 234 -4.89 19.06 -5.66
C CYS A 234 -4.62 17.95 -6.68
N GLU A 235 -5.04 16.71 -6.40
CA GLU A 235 -4.89 15.59 -7.35
C GLU A 235 -5.63 15.87 -8.67
N LYS A 236 -6.83 16.44 -8.57
CA LYS A 236 -7.62 16.85 -9.75
C LYS A 236 -6.94 17.98 -10.51
N ALA A 237 -6.37 18.97 -9.82
CA ALA A 237 -5.67 20.11 -10.42
C ALA A 237 -4.36 19.67 -11.10
N LEU A 238 -3.55 18.82 -10.46
CA LEU A 238 -2.29 18.31 -11.02
C LEU A 238 -2.48 17.54 -12.33
N LYS A 239 -3.60 16.82 -12.49
CA LYS A 239 -3.96 16.10 -13.72
C LYS A 239 -4.44 17.02 -14.85
N LYS A 240 -4.96 18.20 -14.51
CA LYS A 240 -5.72 19.08 -15.41
C LYS A 240 -4.98 20.36 -15.81
N VAL A 241 -4.11 20.86 -14.95
CA VAL A 241 -3.33 22.08 -15.18
C VAL A 241 -2.10 21.75 -16.03
N THR A 242 -2.03 22.34 -17.22
CA THR A 242 -0.94 22.13 -18.18
C THR A 242 -0.01 23.34 -18.27
N ILE A 243 -0.51 24.54 -17.94
CA ILE A 243 0.23 25.79 -18.02
C ILE A 243 1.31 25.84 -16.92
N LEU A 244 2.55 26.13 -17.32
CA LEU A 244 3.72 26.10 -16.42
C LEU A 244 3.62 27.11 -15.26
N SER A 245 3.15 28.33 -15.51
CA SER A 245 2.99 29.36 -14.45
C SER A 245 1.97 28.93 -13.39
N LEU A 246 0.78 28.46 -13.82
CA LEU A 246 -0.25 27.92 -12.93
C LEU A 246 0.19 26.67 -12.19
N LYS A 247 0.99 25.81 -12.84
CA LYS A 247 1.56 24.62 -12.21
C LYS A 247 2.56 25.00 -11.10
N ARG A 248 3.40 26.01 -11.33
CA ARG A 248 4.34 26.52 -10.32
C ARG A 248 3.58 27.09 -9.11
N GLU A 249 2.55 27.88 -9.36
CA GLU A 249 1.68 28.44 -8.32
C GLU A 249 0.96 27.33 -7.52
N LEU A 250 0.43 26.31 -8.20
CA LEU A 250 -0.20 25.17 -7.55
C LEU A 250 0.79 24.41 -6.66
N MET A 251 2.02 24.17 -7.13
CA MET A 251 3.07 23.52 -6.37
C MET A 251 3.48 24.32 -5.14
N GLU A 252 3.54 25.65 -5.22
CA GLU A 252 3.83 26.53 -4.08
C GLU A 252 2.73 26.45 -3.01
N VAL A 253 1.46 26.45 -3.43
CA VAL A 253 0.32 26.30 -2.52
C VAL A 253 0.32 24.93 -1.83
N ILE A 254 0.68 23.86 -2.55
CA ILE A 254 0.84 22.51 -1.99
C ILE A 254 1.99 22.49 -0.99
N ALA A 255 3.17 23.02 -1.36
CA ALA A 255 4.35 23.06 -0.51
C ALA A 255 4.10 23.82 0.81
N ASP A 256 3.32 24.91 0.77
CA ASP A 256 2.94 25.64 1.98
C ASP A 256 2.05 24.85 2.94
N VAL A 257 1.14 24.03 2.41
CA VAL A 257 0.33 23.12 3.24
C VAL A 257 1.16 21.95 3.75
N GLU A 258 2.11 21.45 2.95
CA GLU A 258 3.06 20.42 3.36
C GLU A 258 4.00 20.86 4.48
N LYS A 259 4.47 22.13 4.46
CA LYS A 259 5.22 22.70 5.60
C LYS A 259 4.41 22.67 6.91
N ARG A 260 3.09 22.82 6.81
CA ARG A 260 2.16 22.74 7.95
C ARG A 260 1.67 21.31 8.23
N LYS A 261 2.16 20.29 7.50
CA LYS A 261 1.78 18.88 7.72
C LYS A 261 2.10 18.42 9.13
N ALA A 262 3.24 18.85 9.70
CA ALA A 262 3.60 18.54 11.08
C ALA A 262 2.60 19.15 12.08
N GLU A 263 2.15 20.38 11.84
CA GLU A 263 1.13 21.04 12.64
C GLU A 263 -0.20 20.30 12.54
N ILE A 264 -0.63 19.94 11.32
CA ILE A 264 -1.85 19.15 11.07
C ILE A 264 -1.77 17.77 11.74
N LEU A 265 -0.61 17.12 11.75
CA LEU A 265 -0.40 15.84 12.44
C LEU A 265 -0.46 15.98 13.96
N ARG A 266 0.14 17.04 14.52
CA ARG A 266 0.07 17.36 15.96
C ARG A 266 -1.39 17.59 16.38
N ILE A 267 -2.10 18.38 15.60
CA ILE A 267 -3.52 18.65 15.76
C ILE A 267 -4.34 17.35 15.73
N LYS A 268 -4.08 16.49 14.73
CA LYS A 268 -4.77 15.19 14.59
C LYS A 268 -4.55 14.33 15.83
N LYS A 269 -3.33 14.29 16.36
CA LYS A 269 -2.98 13.58 17.60
C LYS A 269 -3.74 14.12 18.81
N ASP A 270 -3.78 15.44 18.98
CA ASP A 270 -4.48 16.07 20.10
C ASP A 270 -6.00 15.82 20.05
N TRP A 271 -6.59 15.86 18.86
CA TRP A 271 -8.01 15.55 18.66
C TRP A 271 -8.32 14.08 18.96
N LEU A 272 -7.52 13.13 18.44
CA LEU A 272 -7.67 11.70 18.72
C LEU A 272 -7.61 11.44 20.24
N SER A 273 -6.67 12.10 20.92
CA SER A 273 -6.49 12.00 22.37
C SER A 273 -7.74 12.47 23.12
N ARG A 274 -8.20 13.69 22.83
CA ARG A 274 -9.41 14.26 23.46
C ARG A 274 -10.66 13.42 23.20
N LYS A 275 -10.81 12.91 21.98
CA LYS A 275 -11.99 12.12 21.63
C LYS A 275 -12.00 10.76 22.31
N ALA A 276 -10.84 10.10 22.39
CA ALA A 276 -10.70 8.86 23.14
C ALA A 276 -10.95 9.08 24.64
N GLU A 277 -10.41 10.15 25.22
CA GLU A 277 -10.63 10.53 26.62
C GLU A 277 -12.11 10.83 26.91
N GLU A 278 -12.79 11.58 26.04
CA GLU A 278 -14.23 11.86 26.17
C GLU A 278 -15.06 10.57 26.19
N LEU A 279 -14.76 9.64 25.28
CA LEU A 279 -15.48 8.35 25.19
C LEU A 279 -15.19 7.46 26.40
N ILE A 280 -13.93 7.41 26.87
CA ILE A 280 -13.55 6.65 28.06
C ILE A 280 -14.22 7.25 29.31
N ALA A 281 -14.19 8.58 29.47
CA ALA A 281 -14.85 9.26 30.59
C ALA A 281 -16.36 9.00 30.60
N LYS A 282 -17.02 9.03 29.44
CA LYS A 282 -18.43 8.63 29.31
C LYS A 282 -18.64 7.17 29.69
N CYS A 283 -17.76 6.25 29.28
CA CYS A 283 -17.84 4.85 29.69
C CYS A 283 -17.77 4.71 31.23
N GLU A 284 -16.82 5.41 31.86
CA GLU A 284 -16.66 5.41 33.32
C GLU A 284 -17.89 6.00 34.04
N GLU A 285 -18.47 7.07 33.50
CA GLU A 285 -19.72 7.64 34.01
C GLU A 285 -20.87 6.62 33.94
N MET A 286 -21.01 5.89 32.83
CA MET A 286 -22.04 4.85 32.70
C MET A 286 -21.80 3.67 33.66
N ILE A 287 -20.53 3.32 33.92
CA ILE A 287 -20.15 2.29 34.90
C ILE A 287 -20.58 2.72 36.30
N ASN A 288 -20.32 3.98 36.68
CA ASN A 288 -20.72 4.55 37.97
C ASN A 288 -22.25 4.57 38.14
N LYS A 289 -22.99 4.85 37.06
CA LYS A 289 -24.47 4.79 37.04
C LYS A 289 -25.04 3.37 36.99
N ARG A 290 -24.20 2.32 36.95
CA ARG A 290 -24.57 0.89 36.80
C ARG A 290 -25.30 0.56 35.49
N GLU A 291 -25.21 1.41 34.48
CA GLU A 291 -25.83 1.17 33.17
C GLU A 291 -24.88 0.39 32.24
N LEU A 292 -24.64 -0.88 32.59
CA LEU A 292 -23.61 -1.73 31.98
C LEU A 292 -23.81 -1.98 30.48
N ASP A 293 -25.06 -1.98 30.00
CA ASP A 293 -25.33 -2.18 28.57
C ASP A 293 -24.99 -0.95 27.73
N LYS A 294 -25.25 0.26 28.25
CA LYS A 294 -24.82 1.50 27.60
C LYS A 294 -23.31 1.61 27.60
N ALA A 295 -22.65 1.21 28.69
CA ALA A 295 -21.18 1.12 28.74
C ALA A 295 -20.62 0.15 27.67
N THR A 296 -21.22 -1.03 27.48
CA THR A 296 -20.77 -1.95 26.41
C THR A 296 -20.98 -1.38 25.01
N LYS A 297 -22.07 -0.65 24.77
CA LYS A 297 -22.28 0.04 23.49
C LYS A 297 -21.21 1.10 23.25
N LEU A 298 -20.85 1.90 24.26
CA LEU A 298 -19.79 2.91 24.15
C LEU A 298 -18.40 2.29 23.93
N LEU A 299 -18.11 1.12 24.51
CA LEU A 299 -16.88 0.40 24.22
C LEU A 299 -16.84 -0.09 22.76
N SER A 300 -17.97 -0.55 22.22
CA SER A 300 -18.04 -0.95 20.80
C SER A 300 -17.84 0.23 19.84
N THR A 301 -18.38 1.42 20.16
CA THR A 301 -18.16 2.61 19.35
C THR A 301 -16.70 3.10 19.44
N LEU A 302 -16.06 2.91 20.60
CA LEU A 302 -14.64 3.20 20.79
C LEU A 302 -13.75 2.24 19.97
N ASP A 303 -14.09 0.95 19.91
CA ASP A 303 -13.40 -0.02 19.06
C ASP A 303 -13.55 0.30 17.56
N GLU A 304 -14.75 0.65 17.11
CA GLU A 304 -14.99 1.12 15.74
C GLU A 304 -14.19 2.39 15.42
N PHE A 305 -14.11 3.32 16.38
CA PHE A 305 -13.29 4.52 16.26
C PHE A 305 -11.82 4.16 16.05
N PHE A 306 -11.24 3.27 16.85
CA PHE A 306 -9.84 2.86 16.67
C PHE A 306 -9.58 2.10 15.36
N ARG A 307 -10.55 1.32 14.85
CA ARG A 307 -10.41 0.63 13.56
C ARG A 307 -10.26 1.61 12.39
N LYS A 308 -10.99 2.74 12.41
CA LYS A 308 -10.92 3.76 11.34
C LYS A 308 -9.55 4.40 11.19
N PHE A 309 -8.73 4.40 12.24
CA PHE A 309 -7.40 5.04 12.25
C PHE A 309 -6.25 4.01 12.34
N SER A 310 -6.54 2.72 12.20
CA SER A 310 -5.52 1.66 12.37
C SER A 310 -4.49 1.61 11.24
N ASP A 311 -4.82 2.16 10.06
CA ASP A 311 -3.97 2.14 8.86
C ASP A 311 -3.14 3.43 8.69
N ASP A 312 -3.12 4.32 9.68
CA ASP A 312 -2.33 5.56 9.60
C ASP A 312 -0.81 5.25 9.67
N GLU A 313 -0.06 5.69 8.66
CA GLU A 313 1.39 5.46 8.51
C GLU A 313 2.27 6.16 9.58
N SER A 314 1.69 6.98 10.46
CA SER A 314 2.46 7.73 11.48
C SER A 314 2.77 6.85 12.71
N PRO A 315 4.05 6.69 13.08
CA PRO A 315 4.44 5.88 14.24
C PRO A 315 3.93 6.46 15.56
N GLU A 316 3.83 7.79 15.66
CA GLU A 316 3.31 8.46 16.86
C GLU A 316 1.81 8.20 17.08
N ILE A 317 1.03 8.19 16.01
CA ILE A 317 -0.41 7.90 16.07
C ILE A 317 -0.62 6.43 16.43
N SER A 318 0.18 5.54 15.83
CA SER A 318 0.15 4.11 16.16
C SER A 318 0.43 3.83 17.63
N GLN A 319 1.44 4.51 18.21
CA GLN A 319 1.75 4.40 19.64
C GLN A 319 0.63 4.95 20.52
N LEU A 320 0.03 6.09 20.14
CA LEU A 320 -1.10 6.68 20.85
C LEU A 320 -2.32 5.74 20.86
N LEU A 321 -2.68 5.18 19.70
CA LEU A 321 -3.78 4.24 19.57
C LEU A 321 -3.56 3.00 20.41
N ARG A 322 -2.32 2.49 20.49
CA ARG A 322 -1.99 1.37 21.36
C ARG A 322 -2.24 1.70 22.83
N ARG A 323 -1.80 2.87 23.31
CA ARG A 323 -2.05 3.32 24.69
C ARG A 323 -3.54 3.39 25.02
N TYR A 324 -4.36 3.96 24.13
CA TYR A 324 -5.81 4.04 24.38
C TYR A 324 -6.53 2.71 24.21
N LYS A 325 -6.07 1.80 23.36
CA LYS A 325 -6.56 0.41 23.31
C LYS A 325 -6.28 -0.33 24.62
N GLU A 326 -5.09 -0.14 25.21
CA GLU A 326 -4.76 -0.69 26.53
C GLU A 326 -5.66 -0.11 27.63
N ALA A 327 -5.91 1.22 27.62
CA ALA A 327 -6.84 1.86 28.54
C ALA A 327 -8.29 1.34 28.37
N ALA A 328 -8.77 1.23 27.14
CA ALA A 328 -10.08 0.68 26.82
C ALA A 328 -10.22 -0.78 27.29
N ALA A 329 -9.15 -1.59 27.16
CA ALA A 329 -9.12 -2.96 27.64
C ALA A 329 -9.19 -3.06 29.18
N VAL A 330 -8.66 -2.07 29.92
CA VAL A 330 -8.88 -1.98 31.37
C VAL A 330 -10.36 -1.75 31.64
N VAL A 331 -10.98 -0.74 31.03
CA VAL A 331 -12.40 -0.42 31.22
C VAL A 331 -13.30 -1.61 30.84
N ALA A 332 -13.02 -2.29 29.73
CA ALA A 332 -13.74 -3.47 29.30
C ALA A 332 -13.69 -4.62 30.31
N ARG A 333 -12.53 -4.86 30.93
CA ARG A 333 -12.38 -5.85 32.02
C ARG A 333 -13.26 -5.50 33.21
N ARG A 334 -13.32 -4.22 33.61
CA ARG A 334 -14.17 -3.74 34.71
C ARG A 334 -15.65 -4.00 34.42
N VAL A 335 -16.11 -3.64 33.21
CA VAL A 335 -17.49 -3.90 32.76
C VAL A 335 -17.81 -5.40 32.78
N ALA A 336 -16.88 -6.25 32.33
CA ALA A 336 -17.07 -7.70 32.33
C ALA A 336 -17.21 -8.26 33.76
N VAL A 337 -16.36 -7.83 34.70
CA VAL A 337 -16.45 -8.23 36.11
C VAL A 337 -17.79 -7.81 36.72
N LEU A 338 -18.24 -6.59 36.45
CA LEU A 338 -19.53 -6.10 36.95
C LEU A 338 -20.72 -6.86 36.34
N LYS A 339 -20.71 -7.15 35.03
CA LYS A 339 -21.76 -7.97 34.39
C LYS A 339 -21.77 -9.40 34.94
N GLU A 340 -20.59 -9.99 35.17
CA GLU A 340 -20.46 -11.30 35.80
C GLU A 340 -21.10 -11.31 37.19
N PHE A 341 -20.79 -10.29 38.00
CA PHE A 341 -21.39 -10.14 39.33
C PHE A 341 -22.90 -10.00 39.25
N THR A 342 -23.42 -9.04 38.46
CA THR A 342 -24.86 -8.77 38.36
C THR A 342 -25.66 -9.97 37.87
N ASN A 343 -25.14 -10.73 36.91
CA ASN A 343 -25.90 -11.81 36.27
C ASN A 343 -25.76 -13.17 36.95
N LYS A 344 -24.58 -13.48 37.50
CA LYS A 344 -24.29 -14.83 38.04
C LYS A 344 -24.23 -14.86 39.56
N ILE A 345 -23.66 -13.82 40.18
CA ILE A 345 -23.35 -13.84 41.62
C ILE A 345 -24.48 -13.20 42.42
N LEU A 346 -24.95 -12.01 42.01
CA LEU A 346 -25.99 -11.26 42.71
C LEU A 346 -27.27 -12.08 42.96
N PRO A 347 -27.77 -12.92 42.03
CA PRO A 347 -28.97 -13.74 42.29
C PRO A 347 -28.77 -14.84 43.36
N LEU A 348 -27.53 -15.20 43.68
CA LEU A 348 -27.19 -16.22 44.68
C LEU A 348 -26.96 -15.63 46.07
N LEU A 349 -26.96 -14.31 46.19
CA LEU A 349 -26.64 -13.57 47.40
C LEU A 349 -27.88 -12.90 47.97
N ARG A 350 -28.12 -13.07 49.27
CA ARG A 350 -29.13 -12.33 50.01
C ARG A 350 -28.51 -11.73 51.27
N LEU A 351 -28.63 -10.42 51.46
CA LEU A 351 -28.27 -9.82 52.75
C LEU A 351 -29.43 -10.04 53.72
N THR A 352 -29.15 -10.74 54.83
CA THR A 352 -30.14 -11.13 55.84
C THR A 352 -30.08 -10.26 57.09
N GLY A 353 -28.93 -9.66 57.40
CA GLY A 353 -28.77 -8.75 58.52
C GLY A 353 -27.36 -8.19 58.66
N THR A 354 -27.20 -7.18 59.51
CA THR A 354 -25.90 -6.59 59.86
C THR A 354 -25.73 -6.57 61.39
N LEU A 355 -24.50 -6.78 61.85
CA LEU A 355 -24.11 -6.77 63.26
C LEU A 355 -23.02 -5.73 63.50
N GLU A 356 -23.12 -5.07 64.64
CA GLU A 356 -22.14 -4.10 65.10
C GLU A 356 -21.88 -4.33 66.60
N GLU A 357 -20.63 -4.61 66.94
CA GLU A 357 -20.17 -4.76 68.32
C GLU A 357 -19.54 -3.43 68.78
N VAL A 358 -20.09 -2.85 69.84
CA VAL A 358 -19.68 -1.55 70.39
C VAL A 358 -19.27 -1.73 71.85
N LEU A 359 -18.10 -1.21 72.24
CA LEU A 359 -17.65 -1.10 73.64
C LEU A 359 -17.49 0.39 73.96
N GLY A 360 -18.42 0.91 74.76
CA GLY A 360 -18.51 2.35 75.04
C GLY A 360 -18.92 3.14 73.79
N GLU A 361 -18.10 4.10 73.37
CA GLU A 361 -18.30 4.88 72.13
C GLU A 361 -17.53 4.32 70.93
N LYS A 362 -16.76 3.22 71.09
CA LYS A 362 -15.94 2.65 70.02
C LYS A 362 -16.57 1.40 69.42
N VAL A 363 -16.72 1.40 68.10
CA VAL A 363 -17.10 0.24 67.29
C VAL A 363 -15.89 -0.69 67.16
N ILE A 364 -16.02 -1.95 67.59
CA ILE A 364 -14.95 -2.95 67.55
C ILE A 364 -15.09 -3.85 66.34
N ARG A 365 -16.31 -4.34 66.05
CA ARG A 365 -16.54 -5.26 64.95
C ARG A 365 -17.79 -4.89 64.18
N ARG A 366 -17.70 -5.03 62.85
CA ARG A 366 -18.85 -5.00 61.95
C ARG A 366 -18.87 -6.28 61.15
N ALA A 367 -20.00 -6.97 61.16
CA ALA A 367 -20.22 -8.20 60.43
C ALA A 367 -21.53 -8.13 59.65
N ALA A 368 -21.61 -8.86 58.55
CA ALA A 368 -22.82 -9.01 57.75
C ALA A 368 -23.21 -10.49 57.68
N PHE A 369 -24.51 -10.76 57.77
CA PHE A 369 -25.09 -12.07 57.52
C PHE A 369 -25.50 -12.16 56.06
N ILE A 370 -24.74 -12.94 55.29
CA ILE A 370 -24.94 -13.08 53.86
C ILE A 370 -25.38 -14.52 53.60
N GLU A 371 -26.58 -14.69 53.05
CA GLU A 371 -27.03 -15.97 52.51
C GLU A 371 -26.36 -16.20 51.16
N VAL A 372 -25.63 -17.30 51.04
CA VAL A 372 -24.98 -17.73 49.81
C VAL A 372 -25.57 -19.08 49.42
N ALA A 373 -26.38 -19.09 48.34
CA ALA A 373 -27.02 -20.31 47.83
C ALA A 373 -27.78 -21.12 48.90
N GLY A 374 -28.55 -20.44 49.76
CA GLY A 374 -29.41 -21.08 50.76
C GLY A 374 -28.78 -21.29 52.15
N GLN A 375 -27.52 -20.87 52.36
CA GLN A 375 -26.85 -20.98 53.66
C GLN A 375 -26.34 -19.61 54.13
N THR A 376 -26.71 -19.23 55.35
CA THR A 376 -26.30 -17.96 55.96
C THR A 376 -24.90 -18.08 56.55
N GLU A 377 -24.00 -17.23 56.08
CA GLU A 377 -22.62 -17.14 56.54
C GLU A 377 -22.41 -15.78 57.22
N VAL A 378 -21.62 -15.77 58.30
CA VAL A 378 -21.21 -14.54 58.99
C VAL A 378 -19.89 -14.07 58.38
N VAL A 379 -19.88 -12.85 57.82
CA VAL A 379 -18.68 -12.29 57.19
C VAL A 379 -18.31 -11.00 57.90
N GLU A 380 -17.10 -10.94 58.46
CA GLU A 380 -16.54 -9.72 59.06
C GLU A 380 -15.93 -8.80 57.99
N VAL A 381 -15.87 -7.50 58.27
CA VAL A 381 -15.22 -6.52 57.37
C VAL A 381 -13.76 -6.93 57.12
N GLY A 382 -13.38 -7.01 55.84
CA GLY A 382 -12.07 -7.45 55.37
C GLY A 382 -12.00 -8.93 55.00
N GLN A 383 -12.95 -9.77 55.44
CA GLN A 383 -12.95 -11.20 55.16
C GLN A 383 -13.57 -11.55 53.79
N PRO A 384 -13.14 -12.66 53.17
CA PRO A 384 -13.78 -13.20 51.98
C PRO A 384 -15.15 -13.78 52.29
N VAL A 385 -16.08 -13.61 51.35
CA VAL A 385 -17.40 -14.25 51.43
C VAL A 385 -17.23 -15.74 51.08
N PRO A 386 -17.61 -16.67 51.96
CA PRO A 386 -17.49 -18.10 51.68
C PRO A 386 -18.21 -18.49 50.39
N ARG A 387 -17.64 -19.46 49.66
CA ARG A 387 -18.21 -20.04 48.41
C ARG A 387 -18.34 -19.09 47.22
N VAL A 388 -17.95 -17.82 47.36
CA VAL A 388 -17.87 -16.86 46.25
C VAL A 388 -16.43 -16.36 46.11
N PRO A 389 -15.59 -17.03 45.29
CA PRO A 389 -14.21 -16.65 45.12
C PRO A 389 -14.05 -15.21 44.62
N GLY A 390 -13.16 -14.46 45.27
CA GLY A 390 -12.85 -13.09 44.88
C GLY A 390 -13.86 -12.03 45.35
N LEU A 391 -14.87 -12.41 46.15
CA LEU A 391 -15.77 -11.48 46.84
C LEU A 391 -15.32 -11.27 48.29
N ARG A 392 -15.21 -10.02 48.72
CA ARG A 392 -14.83 -9.66 50.10
C ARG A 392 -15.73 -8.56 50.64
N LEU A 393 -16.01 -8.60 51.95
CA LEU A 393 -16.72 -7.52 52.62
C LEU A 393 -15.78 -6.33 52.86
N ARG A 394 -16.17 -5.14 52.38
CA ARG A 394 -15.37 -3.92 52.52
C ARG A 394 -15.92 -3.00 53.59
N GLU A 395 -17.24 -2.82 53.62
CA GLU A 395 -17.88 -1.88 54.53
C GLU A 395 -19.33 -2.29 54.79
N VAL A 396 -19.79 -2.06 56.01
CA VAL A 396 -21.20 -2.22 56.41
C VAL A 396 -21.76 -0.84 56.71
N VAL A 397 -22.81 -0.45 55.98
CA VAL A 397 -23.49 0.85 56.08
C VAL A 397 -24.88 0.61 56.67
N LYS A 398 -24.98 0.75 58.00
CA LYS A 398 -26.20 0.42 58.76
C LYS A 398 -27.38 1.34 58.42
N GLU A 399 -27.11 2.63 58.19
CA GLU A 399 -28.15 3.64 57.93
C GLU A 399 -28.90 3.42 56.61
N GLU A 400 -28.25 2.79 55.64
CA GLU A 400 -28.80 2.55 54.29
C GLU A 400 -29.23 1.09 54.08
N ASP A 401 -29.15 0.25 55.12
CA ASP A 401 -29.37 -1.20 55.04
C ASP A 401 -28.57 -1.83 53.88
N LEU A 402 -27.30 -1.46 53.75
CA LEU A 402 -26.45 -1.79 52.60
C LEU A 402 -25.05 -2.24 53.05
N ILE A 403 -24.50 -3.22 52.35
CA ILE A 403 -23.09 -3.57 52.44
C ILE A 403 -22.36 -3.26 51.14
N ARG A 404 -21.13 -2.77 51.26
CA ARG A 404 -20.19 -2.60 50.15
C ARG A 404 -19.23 -3.78 50.14
N LEU A 405 -19.16 -4.44 49.00
CA LEU A 405 -18.33 -5.59 48.74
C LEU A 405 -17.31 -5.23 47.65
N VAL A 406 -16.22 -6.00 47.58
CA VAL A 406 -15.25 -5.93 46.48
C VAL A 406 -15.25 -7.28 45.77
N TYR A 407 -15.62 -7.29 44.48
CA TYR A 407 -15.58 -8.47 43.62
C TYR A 407 -14.49 -8.33 42.58
N LYS A 408 -13.45 -9.18 42.64
CA LYS A 408 -12.29 -9.16 41.72
C LYS A 408 -11.68 -7.76 41.52
N GLY A 409 -11.70 -6.93 42.57
CA GLY A 409 -11.15 -5.57 42.56
C GLY A 409 -12.15 -4.45 42.26
N GLU A 410 -13.39 -4.76 41.86
CA GLU A 410 -14.44 -3.76 41.63
C GLU A 410 -15.42 -3.65 42.80
N ASN A 411 -15.86 -2.44 43.10
CA ASN A 411 -16.84 -2.19 44.17
C ASN A 411 -18.25 -2.60 43.71
N VAL A 412 -18.91 -3.41 44.51
CA VAL A 412 -20.29 -3.86 44.31
C VAL A 412 -21.08 -3.69 45.61
N GLU A 413 -22.39 -3.57 45.50
CA GLU A 413 -23.26 -3.27 46.62
C GLU A 413 -24.33 -4.34 46.74
N LEU A 414 -24.67 -4.70 47.98
CA LEU A 414 -25.76 -5.62 48.30
C LEU A 414 -26.66 -4.94 49.34
N LYS A 415 -27.94 -4.76 49.00
CA LYS A 415 -28.95 -4.19 49.89
C LYS A 415 -29.64 -5.29 50.70
N LEU A 416 -30.08 -4.92 51.90
CA LEU A 416 -30.88 -5.78 52.76
C LEU A 416 -32.14 -6.18 51.99
N SER A 417 -32.38 -7.47 51.94
CA SER A 417 -33.55 -8.00 51.24
C SER A 417 -34.77 -7.76 52.11
N LYS A 418 -35.73 -6.96 51.61
CA LYS A 418 -37.03 -6.79 52.28
C LYS A 418 -37.80 -8.10 52.36
#